data_AF-A0A914FDH6-F1
#
_entry.id   AF-A0A914FDH6-F1
#
_cell.length_a   1.000
_cell.length_b   1.000
_cell.length_c   1.000
_cell.angle_alpha   90.00
_cell.angle_beta   90.00
_cell.angle_gamma   90.00
#
_symmetry.space_group_name_H-M   'P 1'
#
loop_
_entity.id
_entity.type
_entity.pdbx_description
1 polymer ?
#
loop_
_entity_poly.entity_id
_entity_poly.type
_entity_poly.pdbx_seq_one_letter_code
_entity_poly.pdbx_strand_id
1 'polypeptide(L)'
;MSTAAYRAICRVGDKFVYPILPKFAKGTWNHPAGPKTVFFWAPTIKWCLVGAGLADLARPAEKLSFSQNFALLATGFIWTRYSLIITPVNYYLASVNFFVGCTGLTQIVRIMLYRRSHPEIAAATTS
;
A
#
# COMPACT_ATOMS: atom_id res chain seq x y z
N MET A 1 -18.86 -24.40 -8.13
CA MET A 1 -20.25 -23.90 -8.11
C MET A 1 -20.24 -22.42 -7.74
N SER A 2 -20.25 -21.49 -8.73
CA SER A 2 -20.34 -20.05 -8.44
C SER A 2 -21.82 -19.65 -8.33
N THR A 3 -22.18 -19.16 -7.15
CA THR A 3 -23.54 -18.90 -6.67
C THR A 3 -24.28 -17.89 -7.55
N ALA A 4 -25.56 -18.12 -7.85
CA ALA A 4 -26.39 -17.28 -8.71
C ALA A 4 -26.39 -15.78 -8.31
N ALA A 5 -26.20 -15.50 -7.02
CA ALA A 5 -26.03 -14.15 -6.48
C ALA A 5 -24.83 -13.40 -7.08
N TYR A 6 -23.69 -14.07 -7.29
CA TYR A 6 -22.50 -13.47 -7.91
C TYR A 6 -22.79 -13.06 -9.36
N ARG A 7 -23.50 -13.91 -10.12
CA ARG A 7 -23.90 -13.60 -11.50
C ARG A 7 -24.89 -12.43 -11.57
N ALA A 8 -25.80 -12.31 -10.59
CA ALA A 8 -26.76 -11.21 -10.52
C ALA A 8 -26.05 -9.88 -10.20
N ILE A 9 -25.17 -9.86 -9.20
CA ILE A 9 -24.42 -8.67 -8.81
C ILE A 9 -23.47 -8.22 -9.93
N CYS A 10 -22.77 -9.16 -10.60
CA CYS A 10 -21.94 -8.84 -11.75
C CYS A 10 -22.74 -8.28 -12.93
N ARG A 11 -23.96 -8.77 -13.19
CA ARG A 11 -24.82 -8.24 -14.28
C ARG A 11 -25.34 -6.83 -13.99
N VAL A 12 -25.72 -6.55 -12.74
CA VAL A 12 -26.18 -5.21 -12.35
C VAL A 12 -25.02 -4.22 -12.39
N GLY A 13 -23.85 -4.62 -11.87
CA GLY A 13 -22.62 -3.85 -11.95
C GLY A 13 -22.22 -3.58 -13.41
N ASP A 14 -22.23 -4.59 -14.28
CA ASP A 14 -21.89 -4.41 -15.69
C ASP A 14 -22.88 -3.45 -16.39
N LYS A 15 -24.18 -3.54 -16.11
CA LYS A 15 -25.19 -2.69 -16.79
C LYS A 15 -25.07 -1.21 -16.44
N PHE A 16 -24.65 -0.87 -15.21
CA PHE A 16 -24.50 0.51 -14.76
C PHE A 16 -23.10 1.08 -14.97
N VAL A 17 -22.06 0.24 -14.84
CA VAL A 17 -20.66 0.69 -14.85
C VAL A 17 -20.08 0.71 -16.26
N TYR A 18 -20.42 -0.23 -17.16
CA TYR A 18 -19.95 -0.20 -18.56
C TYR A 18 -20.30 1.06 -19.37
N PRO A 19 -21.51 1.67 -19.27
CA PRO A 19 -21.85 2.84 -20.05
C PRO A 19 -21.17 4.13 -19.58
N ILE A 20 -20.78 4.20 -18.29
CA ILE A 20 -20.06 5.34 -17.70
C ILE A 20 -18.54 5.17 -17.86
N LEU A 21 -18.07 3.97 -18.20
CA LEU A 21 -16.65 3.65 -18.25
C LEU A 21 -15.93 4.32 -19.45
N PRO A 22 -14.91 5.15 -19.20
CA PRO A 22 -14.05 5.68 -20.25
C PRO A 22 -13.35 4.56 -21.04
N LYS A 23 -13.03 4.79 -22.32
CA LYS A 23 -12.40 3.77 -23.19
C LYS A 23 -11.10 3.16 -22.61
N PHE A 24 -10.35 3.92 -21.80
CA PHE A 24 -9.14 3.44 -21.12
C PHE A 24 -9.42 2.46 -19.96
N ALA A 25 -10.59 2.55 -19.31
CA ALA A 25 -10.95 1.74 -18.16
C ALA A 25 -11.53 0.36 -18.55
N LYS A 26 -11.92 0.17 -19.82
CA LYS A 26 -12.39 -1.15 -20.32
C LYS A 26 -11.26 -2.19 -20.36
N GLY A 27 -10.01 -1.75 -20.56
CA GLY A 27 -8.82 -2.62 -20.50
C GLY A 27 -8.50 -3.09 -19.09
N THR A 28 -8.65 -2.22 -18.09
CA THR A 28 -8.48 -2.56 -16.66
C THR A 28 -9.66 -3.38 -16.10
N TRP A 29 -10.87 -3.23 -16.66
CA TRP A 29 -12.06 -4.01 -16.27
C TRP A 29 -11.98 -5.50 -16.63
N ASN A 30 -11.34 -5.84 -17.76
CA ASN A 30 -11.17 -7.22 -18.23
C ASN A 30 -9.84 -7.87 -17.80
N HIS A 31 -8.96 -7.14 -17.09
CA HIS A 31 -7.70 -7.70 -16.60
C HIS A 31 -7.98 -8.75 -15.50
N PRO A 32 -7.24 -9.88 -15.44
CA PRO A 32 -7.43 -10.92 -14.40
C PRO A 32 -7.25 -10.41 -12.96
N ALA A 33 -6.68 -9.22 -12.76
CA ALA A 33 -6.59 -8.49 -11.49
C ALA A 33 -7.42 -7.19 -11.46
N GLY A 34 -8.50 -7.11 -12.26
CA GLY A 34 -9.36 -5.94 -12.39
C GLY A 34 -10.34 -5.73 -11.23
N PRO A 35 -11.16 -4.65 -11.26
CA PRO A 35 -12.09 -4.24 -10.20
C PRO A 35 -13.19 -5.27 -9.86
N LYS A 36 -13.36 -6.30 -10.68
CA LYS A 36 -14.21 -7.47 -10.41
C LYS A 36 -13.58 -8.48 -9.44
N THR A 37 -12.34 -8.29 -9.00
CA THR A 37 -11.58 -9.27 -8.20
C THR A 37 -11.11 -8.69 -6.86
N VAL A 38 -10.94 -9.59 -5.87
CA VAL A 38 -10.38 -9.25 -4.55
C VAL A 38 -8.98 -8.62 -4.68
N PHE A 39 -8.24 -8.96 -5.75
CA PHE A 39 -6.93 -8.41 -6.07
C PHE A 39 -6.90 -6.91 -6.35
N PHE A 40 -8.06 -6.28 -6.60
CA PHE A 40 -8.19 -4.82 -6.70
C PHE A 40 -8.67 -4.19 -5.37
N TRP A 41 -9.64 -4.81 -4.71
CA TRP A 41 -10.20 -4.26 -3.48
C TRP A 41 -9.28 -4.40 -2.27
N ALA A 42 -8.53 -5.50 -2.16
CA ALA A 42 -7.56 -5.70 -1.07
C ALA A 42 -6.45 -4.63 -1.04
N PRO A 43 -5.73 -4.36 -2.15
CA PRO A 43 -4.81 -3.22 -2.20
C PRO A 43 -5.50 -1.86 -2.04
N THR A 44 -6.75 -1.68 -2.47
CA THR A 44 -7.51 -0.43 -2.22
C THR A 44 -7.71 -0.19 -0.73
N ILE A 45 -8.01 -1.23 0.06
CA ILE A 45 -8.07 -1.11 1.52
C ILE A 45 -6.67 -0.89 2.11
N LYS A 46 -5.66 -1.54 1.54
CA LYS A 46 -4.27 -1.42 2.00
C LYS A 46 -3.69 -0.01 1.78
N TRP A 47 -4.24 0.79 0.85
CA TRP A 47 -3.92 2.21 0.72
C TRP A 47 -4.24 3.02 1.99
N CYS A 48 -5.16 2.56 2.85
CA CYS A 48 -5.37 3.18 4.16
C CYS A 48 -4.10 3.15 5.03
N LEU A 49 -3.24 2.12 4.90
CA LEU A 49 -1.96 2.06 5.61
C LEU A 49 -0.98 3.12 5.11
N VAL A 50 -0.95 3.34 3.79
CA VAL A 50 -0.13 4.42 3.20
C VAL A 50 -0.63 5.78 3.67
N GLY A 51 -1.95 5.98 3.69
CA GLY A 51 -2.59 7.18 4.22
C GLY A 51 -2.27 7.41 5.71
N ALA A 52 -2.33 6.36 6.52
CA ALA A 52 -1.95 6.42 7.93
C ALA A 52 -0.45 6.76 8.10
N GLY A 53 0.44 6.16 7.30
CA GLY A 53 1.87 6.48 7.32
C GLY A 53 2.17 7.92 6.92
N LEU A 54 1.43 8.47 5.94
CA LEU A 54 1.51 9.88 5.56
C LEU A 54 0.99 10.80 6.67
N ALA A 55 -0.12 10.46 7.33
CA ALA A 55 -0.64 11.23 8.47
C ALA A 55 0.34 11.21 9.66
N ASP A 56 1.03 10.09 9.89
CA ASP A 56 2.03 9.95 10.93
C ASP A 56 3.30 10.81 10.67
N LEU A 57 3.47 11.35 9.46
CA LEU A 57 4.51 12.36 9.20
C LEU A 57 4.28 13.67 9.99
N ALA A 58 3.05 13.98 10.41
CA ALA A 58 2.81 15.13 11.27
C ALA A 58 3.29 14.91 12.71
N ARG A 59 3.63 13.66 13.09
CA ARG A 59 4.00 13.30 14.46
C ARG A 59 5.48 13.67 14.74
N PRO A 60 5.81 14.20 15.93
CA PRO A 60 7.18 14.55 16.29
C PRO A 60 8.10 13.31 16.28
N ALA A 61 9.31 13.50 15.73
CA ALA A 61 10.28 12.44 15.46
C ALA A 61 10.75 11.67 16.72
N GLU A 62 10.58 12.24 17.91
CA GLU A 62 10.87 11.58 19.20
C GLU A 62 9.97 10.39 19.49
N LYS A 63 8.73 10.39 18.99
CA LYS A 63 7.75 9.32 19.24
C LYS A 63 7.79 8.23 18.17
N LEU A 64 8.68 8.34 17.19
CA LEU A 64 8.80 7.42 16.07
C LEU A 64 9.84 6.33 16.37
N SER A 65 9.39 5.07 16.41
CA SER A 65 10.25 3.92 16.63
C SER A 65 11.03 3.56 15.36
N PHE A 66 12.37 3.60 15.44
CA PHE A 66 13.24 3.23 14.33
C PHE A 66 12.98 1.80 13.84
N SER A 67 12.89 0.83 14.77
CA SER A 67 12.71 -0.59 14.43
C SER A 67 11.39 -0.86 13.72
N GLN A 68 10.31 -0.15 14.08
CA GLN A 68 9.02 -0.29 13.42
C GLN A 68 9.07 0.27 11.99
N ASN A 69 9.65 1.46 11.79
CA ASN A 69 9.78 2.05 10.46
C ASN A 69 10.71 1.24 9.55
N PHE A 70 11.79 0.68 10.12
CA PHE A 70 12.68 -0.23 9.41
C PHE A 70 11.98 -1.53 9.01
N ALA A 71 11.16 -2.11 9.88
CA ALA A 71 10.34 -3.26 9.53
C ALA A 71 9.34 -2.95 8.41
N LEU A 72 8.68 -1.77 8.45
CA LEU A 72 7.76 -1.32 7.40
C LEU A 72 8.48 -1.11 6.06
N LEU A 73 9.68 -0.52 6.09
CA LEU A 73 10.55 -0.38 4.93
C LEU A 73 10.88 -1.74 4.32
N ALA A 74 11.48 -2.64 5.12
CA ALA A 74 11.95 -3.93 4.65
C ALA A 74 10.81 -4.78 4.08
N THR A 75 9.68 -4.84 4.81
CA THR A 75 8.50 -5.57 4.36
C THR A 75 7.92 -4.96 3.08
N GLY A 76 7.82 -3.63 2.98
CA GLY A 76 7.35 -2.96 1.77
C GLY A 76 8.13 -3.35 0.52
N PHE A 77 9.47 -3.31 0.56
CA PHE A 77 10.29 -3.66 -0.61
C PHE A 77 10.28 -5.16 -0.93
N ILE A 78 10.31 -6.04 0.08
CA ILE A 78 10.23 -7.49 -0.13
C ILE A 78 8.92 -7.86 -0.82
N TRP A 79 7.79 -7.34 -0.31
CA TRP A 79 6.47 -7.62 -0.87
C TRP A 79 6.25 -6.95 -2.23
N THR A 80 6.93 -5.84 -2.52
CA THR A 80 6.94 -5.23 -3.86
C THR A 80 7.56 -6.19 -4.87
N ARG A 81 8.76 -6.71 -4.60
CA ARG A 81 9.42 -7.70 -5.47
C ARG A 81 8.56 -8.94 -5.66
N TYR A 82 8.00 -9.47 -4.58
CA TYR A 82 7.18 -10.68 -4.63
C TYR A 82 5.92 -10.48 -5.51
N SER A 83 5.27 -9.31 -5.42
CA SER A 83 4.10 -8.97 -6.25
C SER A 83 4.40 -8.87 -7.75
N LEU A 84 5.67 -8.64 -8.11
CA LEU A 84 6.13 -8.58 -9.50
C LEU A 84 6.57 -9.94 -10.06
N ILE A 85 6.91 -10.90 -9.20
CA ILE A 85 7.38 -12.24 -9.59
C ILE A 85 6.22 -13.24 -9.69
N ILE A 86 5.14 -13.03 -8.94
CA ILE A 86 3.96 -13.89 -9.01
C ILE A 86 3.24 -13.73 -10.36
N THR A 87 2.91 -14.84 -11.02
CA THR A 87 2.13 -14.87 -12.25
C THR A 87 0.65 -15.18 -11.95
N PRO A 88 -0.32 -14.38 -12.41
CA PRO A 88 -0.16 -13.14 -13.18
C PRO A 88 0.29 -11.95 -12.32
N VAL A 89 1.11 -11.07 -12.90
CA VAL A 89 1.70 -9.91 -12.21
C VAL A 89 0.63 -8.95 -11.73
N ASN A 90 0.67 -8.62 -10.43
CA ASN A 90 -0.24 -7.66 -9.82
C ASN A 90 0.47 -6.34 -9.51
N TYR A 91 0.50 -5.45 -10.49
CA TYR A 91 1.08 -4.11 -10.37
C TYR A 91 0.44 -3.26 -9.27
N TYR A 92 -0.84 -3.46 -8.99
CA TYR A 92 -1.54 -2.66 -7.99
C TYR A 92 -1.12 -3.07 -6.57
N LEU A 93 -0.99 -4.38 -6.30
CA LEU A 93 -0.40 -4.88 -5.05
C LEU A 93 1.07 -4.46 -4.90
N ALA A 94 1.84 -4.46 -5.98
CA ALA A 94 3.23 -3.99 -5.98
C ALA A 94 3.30 -2.49 -5.60
N SER A 95 2.43 -1.66 -6.18
CA SER A 95 2.41 -0.21 -5.89
C SER A 95 2.16 0.08 -4.40
N VAL A 96 1.20 -0.59 -3.76
CA VAL A 96 0.90 -0.32 -2.35
C VAL A 96 2.06 -0.70 -1.44
N ASN A 97 2.67 -1.88 -1.65
CA ASN A 97 3.81 -2.28 -0.84
C ASN A 97 5.03 -1.37 -1.06
N PHE A 98 5.21 -0.86 -2.29
CA PHE A 98 6.25 0.09 -2.60
C PHE A 98 6.06 1.41 -1.84
N PHE A 99 4.85 1.96 -1.84
CA PHE A 99 4.54 3.18 -1.09
C PHE A 99 4.65 2.99 0.43
N VAL A 100 4.26 1.83 0.97
CA VAL A 100 4.52 1.49 2.39
C VAL A 100 6.04 1.49 2.67
N GLY A 101 6.84 0.92 1.77
CA GLY A 101 8.30 0.94 1.87
C GLY A 101 8.88 2.37 1.86
N CYS A 102 8.40 3.21 0.95
CA CYS A 102 8.81 4.61 0.84
C CYS A 102 8.43 5.46 2.06
N THR A 103 7.22 5.30 2.60
CA THR A 103 6.80 6.02 3.82
C THR A 103 7.67 5.66 5.02
N GLY A 104 7.96 4.37 5.21
CA GLY A 104 8.92 3.90 6.22
C GLY A 104 10.34 4.48 6.02
N LEU A 105 10.80 4.59 4.76
CA LEU A 105 12.09 5.23 4.45
C LEU A 105 12.12 6.70 4.88
N THR A 106 11.08 7.47 4.52
CA THR A 106 10.98 8.88 4.90
C THR A 106 10.98 9.05 6.42
N GLN A 107 10.29 8.16 7.15
CA GLN A 107 10.29 8.17 8.60
C GLN A 107 11.67 7.86 9.19
N ILE A 108 12.39 6.86 8.65
CA ILE A 108 13.77 6.54 9.08
C ILE A 108 14.72 7.73 8.85
N VAL A 109 14.67 8.35 7.67
CA VAL A 109 15.51 9.51 7.34
C VAL A 109 15.26 10.63 8.34
N ARG A 110 13.99 10.89 8.69
CA ARG A 110 13.65 11.91 9.70
C ARG A 110 14.16 11.56 11.09
N ILE A 111 14.06 10.31 11.52
CA ILE A 111 14.62 9.86 12.82
C ILE A 111 16.15 10.03 12.82
N MET A 112 16.83 9.66 11.74
CA MET A 112 18.29 9.80 11.62
C MET A 112 18.74 11.26 11.67
N LEU A 113 18.06 12.15 10.93
CA LEU A 113 18.32 13.58 10.98
C LEU A 113 18.07 14.14 12.38
N TYR A 114 16.97 13.73 13.03
CA TYR A 114 16.62 14.15 14.38
C TYR A 114 17.68 13.77 15.41
N ARG A 115 18.13 12.50 15.40
CA ARG A 115 19.20 11.99 16.27
C ARG A 115 20.54 12.70 16.06
N ARG A 116 20.84 13.09 14.81
CA ARG A 116 22.05 13.85 14.49
C ARG A 116 22.01 15.27 15.05
N SER A 117 20.83 15.90 15.07
CA SER A 117 20.64 17.23 15.65
C SER A 117 20.51 17.26 17.18
N HIS A 118 20.15 16.13 17.82
CA HIS A 118 19.93 16.02 19.27
C HIS A 118 20.74 14.84 19.87
N PRO A 119 22.08 14.95 19.96
CA PRO A 119 22.94 13.87 20.42
C PRO A 119 22.70 13.47 21.89
N GLU A 120 22.29 14.42 22.75
CA GLU A 120 21.94 14.16 24.15
C GLU A 120 20.79 13.15 24.34
N ILE A 121 19.79 13.16 23.47
CA ILE A 121 18.64 12.24 23.53
C ILE A 121 19.03 10.84 23.04
N ALA A 122 19.93 10.77 22.05
CA ALA A 122 20.44 9.50 21.54
C ALA A 122 21.31 8.78 22.58
N ALA A 123 22.11 9.53 23.35
CA ALA A 123 22.91 8.98 24.45
C ALA A 123 22.02 8.38 25.55
N ALA A 124 20.94 9.05 25.94
CA ALA A 124 20.01 8.59 26.99
C ALA A 124 19.17 7.36 26.60
N THR A 125 19.00 7.07 25.31
CA THR A 125 18.25 5.88 24.84
C THR A 125 19.11 4.61 24.84
N THR A 126 20.43 4.75 24.97
CA THR A 126 21.41 3.65 24.88
C THR A 126 21.99 3.25 26.24
N SER A 127 21.57 3.93 27.32
CA SER A 127 21.95 3.68 28.72
C SER A 127 20.90 2.88 29.49
#